data_AF-A0A2X0SDN5-F1
#
_entry.id   AF-A0A2X0SDN5-F1
#
_cell.length_a   1.000
_cell.length_b   1.000
_cell.length_c   1.000
_cell.angle_alpha   90.00
_cell.angle_beta   90.00
_cell.angle_gamma   90.00
#
_symmetry.space_group_name_H-M   'P 1'
#
loop_
_entity.id
_entity.type
_entity.pdbx_description
1 polymer ?
#
loop_
_entity_poly.entity_id
_entity_poly.type
_entity_poly.pdbx_seq_one_letter_code
_entity_poly.pdbx_strand_id
1 'polypeptide(L)'
;MNLSNRFAYRARVNQFVLAPEDEILGQLTNQHKFRQLEQQQINAWRRQIKELKVALTAFPEATLLLEFEIPRIGKRVDVVLILNGSIYVLEYKVGAKIYDSSSIDQAYDYALDLKNFHKASHNLNIVPILIATDAADVDVKLNIGNDGVASPLLSNSGNLSSVINAAANSLPKNQIDSDVWINSPYHPTPSIVEAAQALYKGHKVDEISRSDAGAINLTKTCSHVSRVIDDAKANNKKVICLITGAPGAGKSLAGLNIATERMCYLENEHAVFLSGNGPLVAVLREALIQDQLAENESLPKEQKIKRISAEQKASAFIQNIHHFRDDNLASLDVPVEKVVIFDEAQRAWNKEQASSFMKRKRGQDDFSMSEPDFLLSVMNRHKDWCVVVCLIGGGQEINTGEAGISEWITALKENYRDWEIHFSHEIFKLEYALDRNWLNDQGDLQIHIESDLHLAVSLRSFRAEKLSAFIGEIISGNSKNAREVKEHLPNYPVYLTRNLSKAKETLRHWARGLNELA
;
A
#
# COMPACT_ATOMS: atom_id res chain seq x y z
N MET A 1 5.51 -17.58 -14.86
CA MET A 1 4.35 -16.85 -14.31
C MET A 1 3.71 -16.06 -15.43
N ASN A 2 2.40 -16.22 -15.64
CA ASN A 2 1.66 -15.29 -16.51
C ASN A 2 1.61 -13.94 -15.79
N LEU A 3 1.86 -12.83 -16.48
CA LEU A 3 1.77 -11.51 -15.83
C LEU A 3 0.30 -11.21 -15.47
N SER A 4 0.07 -10.65 -14.27
CA SER A 4 -1.25 -10.15 -13.92
C SER A 4 -1.52 -8.84 -14.68
N ASN A 5 -2.66 -8.74 -15.36
CA ASN A 5 -3.02 -7.49 -16.06
C ASN A 5 -3.56 -6.46 -15.07
N ARG A 6 -3.21 -5.18 -15.27
CA ARG A 6 -3.70 -4.05 -14.47
C ARG A 6 -5.05 -3.49 -14.93
N PHE A 7 -5.69 -4.10 -15.92
CA PHE A 7 -6.96 -3.64 -16.49
C PHE A 7 -7.86 -4.83 -16.78
N ALA A 8 -9.18 -4.63 -16.65
CA ALA A 8 -10.15 -5.68 -16.97
C ALA A 8 -10.37 -5.84 -18.48
N TYR A 9 -10.29 -4.74 -19.23
CA TYR A 9 -10.45 -4.72 -20.67
C TYR A 9 -9.57 -3.63 -21.29
N ARG A 10 -9.05 -3.91 -22.48
CA ARG A 10 -8.26 -2.96 -23.29
C ARG A 10 -8.61 -3.13 -24.76
N ALA A 11 -8.80 -2.01 -25.45
CA ALA A 11 -8.85 -2.00 -26.91
C ALA A 11 -8.50 -0.61 -27.47
N ARG A 12 -8.20 -0.54 -28.77
CA ARG A 12 -8.35 0.72 -29.50
C ARG A 12 -9.84 1.05 -29.61
N VAL A 13 -10.18 2.32 -29.61
CA VAL A 13 -11.59 2.75 -29.63
C VAL A 13 -12.34 2.27 -30.88
N ASN A 14 -11.70 2.28 -32.06
CA ASN A 14 -12.31 1.73 -33.27
C ASN A 14 -12.69 0.23 -33.15
N GLN A 15 -11.90 -0.56 -32.43
CA GLN A 15 -12.19 -1.96 -32.13
C GLN A 15 -13.27 -2.10 -31.06
N PHE A 16 -13.19 -1.29 -29.99
CA PHE A 16 -14.16 -1.28 -28.90
C PHE A 16 -15.59 -0.98 -29.39
N VAL A 17 -15.74 0.01 -30.27
CA VAL A 17 -17.05 0.39 -30.82
C VAL A 17 -17.68 -0.75 -31.61
N LEU A 18 -16.88 -1.51 -32.35
CA LEU A 18 -17.32 -2.64 -33.18
C LEU A 18 -17.53 -3.94 -32.39
N ALA A 19 -16.81 -4.14 -31.29
CA ALA A 19 -16.89 -5.37 -30.49
C ALA A 19 -18.29 -5.54 -29.86
N PRO A 20 -18.90 -6.74 -29.84
CA PRO A 20 -20.17 -6.98 -29.17
C PRO A 20 -20.14 -6.58 -27.68
N GLU A 21 -21.23 -5.97 -27.18
CA GLU A 21 -21.30 -5.52 -25.77
C GLU A 21 -21.14 -6.69 -24.78
N ASP A 22 -21.74 -7.84 -25.09
CA ASP A 22 -21.65 -9.05 -24.27
C ASP A 22 -20.23 -9.65 -24.26
N GLU A 23 -19.43 -9.44 -25.32
CA GLU A 23 -18.03 -9.87 -25.33
C GLU A 23 -17.19 -9.02 -24.36
N ILE A 24 -17.35 -7.70 -24.43
CA ILE A 24 -16.67 -6.77 -23.52
C ILE A 24 -17.08 -7.07 -22.07
N LEU A 25 -18.38 -7.21 -21.82
CA LEU A 25 -18.90 -7.57 -20.50
C LEU A 25 -18.38 -8.93 -20.02
N GLY A 26 -18.28 -9.91 -20.93
CA GLY A 26 -17.68 -11.21 -20.67
C GLY A 26 -16.22 -11.09 -20.21
N GLN A 27 -15.43 -10.22 -20.84
CA GLN A 27 -14.06 -9.94 -20.39
C GLN A 27 -14.02 -9.26 -19.02
N LEU A 28 -14.86 -8.24 -18.78
CA LEU A 28 -14.95 -7.57 -17.47
C LEU A 28 -15.30 -8.55 -16.35
N THR A 29 -16.36 -9.33 -16.54
CA THR A 29 -16.81 -10.35 -15.57
C THR A 29 -15.77 -11.44 -15.35
N ASN A 30 -15.09 -11.87 -16.41
CA ASN A 30 -13.98 -12.82 -16.31
C ASN A 30 -12.77 -12.26 -15.56
N GLN A 31 -12.57 -10.94 -15.53
CA GLN A 31 -11.49 -10.32 -14.76
C GLN A 31 -11.92 -9.97 -13.32
N HIS A 32 -13.22 -9.72 -13.10
CA HIS A 32 -13.86 -9.59 -11.79
C HIS A 32 -14.05 -10.93 -11.08
N LYS A 33 -13.05 -11.81 -11.16
CA LYS A 33 -13.10 -13.08 -10.45
C LYS A 33 -13.10 -12.76 -8.94
N PHE A 34 -14.17 -13.14 -8.26
CA PHE A 34 -14.25 -13.36 -6.80
C PHE A 34 -14.69 -12.22 -5.86
N ARG A 35 -15.20 -11.08 -6.33
CA ARG A 35 -16.20 -10.33 -5.53
C ARG A 35 -17.58 -10.91 -5.84
N GLN A 36 -18.52 -10.94 -4.89
CA GLN A 36 -19.91 -11.23 -5.25
C GLN A 36 -20.28 -10.21 -6.31
N LEU A 37 -20.48 -10.70 -7.53
CA LEU A 37 -20.68 -9.84 -8.67
C LEU A 37 -22.15 -9.42 -8.60
N GLU A 38 -22.37 -8.26 -8.00
CA GLU A 38 -23.71 -7.75 -7.77
C GLU A 38 -24.37 -7.44 -9.10
N GLN A 39 -25.65 -7.78 -9.23
CA GLN A 39 -26.41 -7.49 -10.45
C GLN A 39 -26.38 -6.00 -10.79
N GLN A 40 -26.27 -5.14 -9.78
CA GLN A 40 -26.10 -3.70 -9.94
C GLN A 40 -24.82 -3.34 -10.70
N GLN A 41 -23.69 -3.99 -10.40
CA GLN A 41 -22.41 -3.78 -11.09
C GLN A 41 -22.50 -4.20 -12.57
N ILE A 42 -23.11 -5.35 -12.87
CA ILE A 42 -23.31 -5.82 -14.25
C ILE A 42 -24.13 -4.80 -15.04
N ASN A 43 -25.21 -4.31 -14.44
CA ASN A 43 -26.09 -3.35 -15.07
C ASN A 43 -25.40 -2.00 -15.28
N ALA A 44 -24.56 -1.57 -14.31
CA ALA A 44 -23.74 -0.38 -14.45
C ALA A 44 -22.75 -0.51 -15.63
N TRP A 45 -22.01 -1.62 -15.73
CA TRP A 45 -21.09 -1.85 -16.86
C TRP A 45 -21.82 -1.91 -18.20
N ARG A 46 -22.97 -2.57 -18.29
CA ARG A 46 -23.75 -2.59 -19.55
C ARG A 46 -24.11 -1.19 -20.01
N ARG A 47 -24.59 -0.36 -19.09
CA ARG A 47 -24.94 1.03 -19.39
C ARG A 47 -23.69 1.85 -19.77
N GLN A 48 -22.61 1.73 -19.00
CA GLN A 48 -21.33 2.37 -19.27
C GLN A 48 -20.78 2.00 -20.66
N ILE A 49 -20.74 0.71 -21.01
CA ILE A 49 -20.23 0.23 -22.32
C ILE A 49 -21.02 0.88 -23.46
N LYS A 50 -22.36 0.86 -23.37
CA LYS A 50 -23.23 1.43 -24.40
C LYS A 50 -22.99 2.93 -24.58
N GLU A 51 -22.91 3.68 -23.48
CA GLU A 51 -22.67 5.12 -23.50
C GLU A 51 -21.28 5.46 -24.04
N LEU A 52 -20.24 4.72 -23.61
CA LEU A 52 -18.87 4.90 -24.10
C LEU A 52 -18.77 4.66 -25.60
N LYS A 53 -19.42 3.64 -26.15
CA LYS A 53 -19.38 3.37 -27.60
C LYS A 53 -19.88 4.55 -28.42
N VAL A 54 -20.99 5.17 -27.98
CA VAL A 54 -21.54 6.35 -28.64
C VAL A 54 -20.58 7.53 -28.49
N ALA A 55 -20.15 7.84 -27.27
CA ALA A 55 -19.34 9.01 -27.00
C ALA A 55 -17.94 8.97 -27.65
N LEU A 56 -17.34 7.77 -27.72
CA LEU A 56 -15.97 7.59 -28.20
C LEU A 56 -15.85 7.39 -29.71
N THR A 57 -16.95 7.26 -30.46
CA THR A 57 -16.90 7.11 -31.93
C THR A 57 -16.08 8.22 -32.62
N ALA A 58 -16.03 9.42 -32.02
CA ALA A 58 -15.24 10.55 -32.53
C ALA A 58 -13.70 10.41 -32.33
N PHE A 59 -13.23 9.40 -31.59
CA PHE A 59 -11.82 9.24 -31.20
C PHE A 59 -11.26 7.85 -31.56
N PRO A 60 -11.30 7.42 -32.83
CA PRO A 60 -11.00 6.03 -33.23
C PRO A 60 -9.58 5.57 -32.89
N GLU A 61 -8.61 6.49 -32.84
CA GLU A 61 -7.20 6.22 -32.55
C GLU A 61 -6.87 6.12 -31.06
N ALA A 62 -7.79 6.49 -30.17
CA ALA A 62 -7.55 6.45 -28.75
C ALA A 62 -7.44 5.01 -28.24
N THR A 63 -6.68 4.81 -27.16
CA THR A 63 -6.67 3.53 -26.42
C THR A 63 -7.57 3.65 -25.21
N LEU A 64 -8.49 2.70 -25.07
CA LEU A 64 -9.42 2.58 -23.96
C LEU A 64 -8.97 1.46 -23.02
N LEU A 65 -9.00 1.74 -21.73
CA LEU A 65 -8.84 0.77 -20.65
C LEU A 65 -10.06 0.86 -19.75
N LEU A 66 -10.62 -0.28 -19.38
CA LEU A 66 -11.68 -0.36 -18.36
C LEU A 66 -11.13 -1.01 -17.11
N GLU A 67 -11.58 -0.53 -15.95
CA GLU A 67 -11.24 -1.08 -14.63
C GLU A 67 -9.71 -1.13 -14.44
N PHE A 68 -9.03 0.01 -14.64
CA PHE A 68 -7.57 0.13 -14.55
C PHE A 68 -7.13 0.33 -13.10
N GLU A 69 -6.31 -0.59 -12.59
CA GLU A 69 -5.75 -0.56 -11.25
C GLU A 69 -4.51 0.33 -11.19
N ILE A 70 -4.56 1.35 -10.34
CA ILE A 70 -3.43 2.26 -10.12
C ILE A 70 -2.35 1.50 -9.31
N PRO A 71 -1.10 1.39 -9.82
CA PRO A 71 -0.06 0.62 -9.17
C PRO A 71 0.11 0.96 -7.68
N ARG A 72 0.07 -0.07 -6.83
CA ARG A 72 0.29 -0.04 -5.37
C ARG A 72 -0.67 0.82 -4.52
N ILE A 73 -1.56 1.59 -5.12
CA ILE A 73 -2.54 2.42 -4.40
C ILE A 73 -3.74 1.58 -3.93
N GLY A 74 -4.08 0.51 -4.65
CA GLY A 74 -5.26 -0.32 -4.36
C GLY A 74 -6.58 0.36 -4.75
N LYS A 75 -6.49 1.36 -5.63
CA LYS A 75 -7.60 2.08 -6.24
C LYS A 75 -7.71 1.70 -7.71
N ARG A 76 -8.92 1.82 -8.26
CA ARG A 76 -9.22 1.43 -9.62
C ARG A 76 -10.05 2.49 -10.32
N VAL A 77 -9.59 2.92 -11.48
CA VAL A 77 -10.28 3.85 -12.35
C VAL A 77 -11.26 3.09 -13.24
N ASP A 78 -12.50 3.56 -13.31
CA ASP A 78 -13.52 2.95 -14.16
C ASP A 78 -13.07 2.91 -15.62
N VAL A 79 -12.60 4.04 -16.14
CA VAL A 79 -12.16 4.17 -17.53
C VAL A 79 -10.94 5.08 -17.63
N VAL A 80 -9.91 4.59 -18.33
CA VAL A 80 -8.79 5.42 -18.78
C VAL A 80 -8.81 5.50 -20.30
N LEU A 81 -8.76 6.72 -20.83
CA LEU A 81 -8.62 6.97 -22.26
C LEU A 81 -7.27 7.64 -22.52
N ILE A 82 -6.44 7.04 -23.35
CA ILE A 82 -5.18 7.61 -23.83
C ILE A 82 -5.43 8.23 -25.20
N LEU A 83 -5.39 9.55 -25.28
CA LEU A 83 -5.73 10.31 -26.48
C LEU A 83 -4.81 11.53 -26.64
N ASN A 84 -4.21 11.67 -27.82
CA ASN A 84 -3.42 12.85 -28.22
C ASN A 84 -2.37 13.30 -27.19
N GLY A 85 -1.72 12.39 -26.48
CA GLY A 85 -0.66 12.77 -25.54
C GLY A 85 -1.15 13.17 -24.15
N SER A 86 -2.44 12.95 -23.87
CA SER A 86 -3.05 13.20 -22.57
C SER A 86 -3.80 11.95 -22.08
N ILE A 87 -3.95 11.87 -20.76
CA ILE A 87 -4.69 10.79 -20.09
C ILE A 87 -6.02 11.37 -19.62
N TYR A 88 -7.12 10.71 -19.95
CA TYR A 88 -8.44 11.07 -19.43
C TYR A 88 -8.89 9.99 -18.45
N VAL A 89 -9.23 10.42 -17.25
CA VAL A 89 -9.66 9.58 -16.14
C VAL A 89 -11.16 9.80 -15.99
N LEU A 90 -11.94 8.80 -16.37
CA LEU A 90 -13.39 8.90 -16.44
C LEU A 90 -13.99 8.08 -15.29
N GLU A 91 -14.74 8.73 -14.41
CA GLU A 91 -15.44 8.13 -13.27
C GLU A 91 -16.95 8.11 -13.54
N TYR A 92 -17.58 6.94 -13.47
CA TYR A 92 -19.00 6.77 -13.82
C TYR A 92 -19.88 6.68 -12.58
N LYS A 93 -20.91 7.56 -12.52
CA LYS A 93 -22.02 7.48 -11.57
C LYS A 93 -23.32 7.23 -12.33
N VAL A 94 -23.60 5.96 -12.60
CA VAL A 94 -24.76 5.52 -13.37
C VAL A 94 -26.06 5.83 -12.62
N GLY A 95 -26.96 6.56 -13.28
CA GLY A 95 -28.25 7.01 -12.73
C GLY A 95 -28.18 8.28 -11.88
N ALA A 96 -26.99 8.85 -11.68
CA ALA A 96 -26.84 10.08 -10.91
C ALA A 96 -27.38 11.28 -11.67
N LYS A 97 -28.20 12.09 -10.98
CA LYS A 97 -28.83 13.31 -11.51
C LYS A 97 -28.10 14.60 -11.13
N ILE A 98 -27.14 14.49 -10.22
CA ILE A 98 -26.34 15.60 -9.71
C ILE A 98 -24.87 15.20 -9.73
N TYR A 99 -24.01 16.22 -9.77
CA TYR A 99 -22.57 16.07 -9.58
C TYR A 99 -22.26 16.29 -8.11
N ASP A 100 -22.33 15.23 -7.31
CA ASP A 100 -22.00 15.32 -5.88
C ASP A 100 -20.49 15.55 -5.67
N SER A 101 -20.14 16.25 -4.60
CA SER A 101 -18.75 16.61 -4.32
C SER A 101 -17.86 15.38 -4.13
N SER A 102 -18.36 14.30 -3.51
CA SER A 102 -17.55 13.10 -3.29
C SER A 102 -17.14 12.40 -4.59
N SER A 103 -18.02 12.37 -5.59
CA SER A 103 -17.72 11.81 -6.90
C SER A 103 -16.77 12.70 -7.71
N ILE A 104 -16.88 14.02 -7.57
CA ILE A 104 -15.94 14.99 -8.18
C ILE A 104 -14.54 14.79 -7.60
N ASP A 105 -14.45 14.72 -6.27
CA ASP A 105 -13.21 14.48 -5.55
C ASP A 105 -12.62 13.13 -5.94
N GLN A 106 -13.42 12.07 -6.04
CA GLN A 106 -12.95 10.75 -6.46
C GLN A 106 -12.31 10.75 -7.86
N ALA A 107 -12.93 11.40 -8.85
CA ALA A 107 -12.35 11.52 -10.19
C ALA A 107 -11.01 12.28 -10.13
N TYR A 108 -10.95 13.35 -9.34
CA TYR A 108 -9.74 14.13 -9.15
C TYR A 108 -8.62 13.33 -8.48
N ASP A 109 -8.97 12.55 -7.46
CA ASP A 109 -8.04 11.71 -6.70
C ASP A 109 -7.37 10.69 -7.59
N TYR A 110 -8.12 10.02 -8.46
CA TYR A 110 -7.54 9.09 -9.42
C TYR A 110 -6.55 9.76 -10.38
N ALA A 111 -6.86 10.98 -10.82
CA ALA A 111 -5.94 11.74 -11.67
C ALA A 111 -4.65 12.12 -10.92
N LEU A 112 -4.77 12.59 -9.67
CA LEU A 112 -3.61 12.90 -8.83
C LEU A 112 -2.82 11.63 -8.48
N ASP A 113 -3.46 10.50 -8.20
CA ASP A 113 -2.80 9.24 -7.88
C ASP A 113 -2.01 8.72 -9.09
N LEU A 114 -2.57 8.77 -10.30
CA LEU A 114 -1.82 8.48 -11.52
C LEU A 114 -0.65 9.46 -11.69
N LYS A 115 -0.87 10.76 -11.49
CA LYS A 115 0.20 11.77 -11.61
C LYS A 115 1.37 11.49 -10.68
N ASN A 116 1.06 11.07 -9.45
CA ASN A 116 2.01 10.98 -8.35
C ASN A 116 2.70 9.63 -8.24
N PHE A 117 2.09 8.54 -8.73
CA PHE A 117 2.57 7.18 -8.48
C PHE A 117 2.81 6.34 -9.73
N HIS A 118 2.38 6.80 -10.90
CA HIS A 118 2.54 6.07 -12.15
C HIS A 118 3.62 6.73 -13.03
N LYS A 119 4.76 6.05 -13.21
CA LYS A 119 5.97 6.66 -13.82
C LYS A 119 5.72 7.32 -15.17
N ALA A 120 4.98 6.67 -16.07
CA ALA A 120 4.69 7.20 -17.39
C ALA A 120 3.70 8.37 -17.38
N SER A 121 3.01 8.63 -16.27
CA SER A 121 2.09 9.77 -16.12
C SER A 121 2.76 11.05 -15.62
N HIS A 122 3.98 10.99 -15.10
CA HIS A 122 4.65 12.13 -14.43
C HIS A 122 4.75 13.39 -15.30
N ASN A 123 4.92 13.22 -16.61
CA ASN A 123 5.10 14.34 -17.55
C ASN A 123 3.88 14.54 -18.47
N LEU A 124 2.76 13.87 -18.19
CA LEU A 124 1.55 13.95 -18.99
C LEU A 124 0.52 14.86 -18.34
N ASN A 125 -0.34 15.43 -19.18
CA ASN A 125 -1.55 16.08 -18.72
C ASN A 125 -2.60 15.01 -18.41
N ILE A 126 -3.28 15.17 -17.28
CA ILE A 126 -4.33 14.24 -16.85
C ILE A 126 -5.62 15.03 -16.64
N VAL A 127 -6.69 14.60 -17.33
CA VAL A 127 -7.99 15.25 -17.29
C VAL A 127 -8.99 14.32 -16.60
N PRO A 128 -9.34 14.59 -15.33
CA PRO A 128 -10.44 13.89 -14.68
C PRO A 128 -11.78 14.36 -15.23
N ILE A 129 -12.67 13.41 -15.47
CA ILE A 129 -14.03 13.64 -15.94
C ILE A 129 -14.97 12.82 -15.05
N LEU A 130 -15.90 13.49 -14.38
CA LEU A 130 -17.02 12.83 -13.70
C LEU A 130 -18.19 12.71 -14.66
N ILE A 131 -18.72 11.50 -14.82
CA ILE A 131 -19.91 11.21 -15.63
C ILE A 131 -21.09 10.89 -14.69
N ALA A 132 -21.98 11.87 -14.48
CA ALA A 132 -23.27 11.65 -13.84
C ALA A 132 -24.33 11.48 -14.94
N THR A 133 -24.72 10.24 -15.23
CA THR A 133 -25.35 9.89 -16.52
C THR A 133 -26.67 10.62 -16.80
N ASP A 134 -27.41 11.02 -15.75
CA ASP A 134 -28.74 11.62 -15.81
C ASP A 134 -28.73 13.10 -15.35
N ALA A 135 -27.56 13.69 -15.17
CA ALA A 135 -27.40 15.08 -14.77
C ALA A 135 -27.53 16.05 -15.95
N ALA A 136 -27.87 17.32 -15.66
CA ALA A 136 -27.93 18.37 -16.68
C ALA A 136 -26.55 18.72 -17.24
N ASP A 137 -26.54 19.33 -18.43
CA ASP A 137 -25.31 19.86 -19.04
C ASP A 137 -24.70 20.97 -18.18
N VAL A 138 -23.38 21.01 -18.16
CA VAL A 138 -22.59 22.04 -17.49
C VAL A 138 -21.54 22.54 -18.48
N ASP A 139 -21.27 23.85 -18.46
CA ASP A 139 -20.25 24.44 -19.29
C ASP A 139 -18.86 23.85 -18.97
N VAL A 140 -18.15 23.46 -20.03
CA VAL A 140 -16.81 22.90 -19.93
C VAL A 140 -15.82 24.02 -19.64
N LYS A 141 -15.20 24.00 -18.46
CA LYS A 141 -14.13 24.91 -18.06
C LYS A 141 -12.87 24.14 -17.76
N LEU A 142 -11.97 24.06 -18.74
CA LEU A 142 -10.68 23.43 -18.55
C LEU A 142 -9.75 24.39 -17.78
N ASN A 143 -9.33 23.96 -16.59
CA ASN A 143 -8.30 24.61 -15.82
C ASN A 143 -7.24 23.56 -15.46
N ILE A 144 -5.99 23.78 -15.85
CA ILE A 144 -4.90 22.84 -15.65
C ILE A 144 -4.01 23.36 -14.52
N GLY A 145 -3.81 22.55 -13.50
CA GLY A 145 -2.87 22.84 -12.43
C GLY A 145 -1.43 22.88 -12.91
N ASN A 146 -0.54 23.47 -12.11
CA ASN A 146 0.90 23.52 -12.42
C ASN A 146 1.55 22.12 -12.49
N ASP A 147 0.92 21.13 -11.87
CA ASP A 147 1.29 19.72 -11.94
C ASP A 147 0.80 19.04 -13.23
N GLY A 148 0.07 19.72 -14.11
CA GLY A 148 -0.52 19.14 -15.32
C GLY A 148 -1.79 18.34 -15.08
N VAL A 149 -2.36 18.36 -13.87
CA VAL A 149 -3.66 17.74 -13.58
C VAL A 149 -4.75 18.79 -13.70
N ALA A 150 -5.78 18.52 -14.50
CA ALA A 150 -6.91 19.43 -14.67
C ALA A 150 -7.88 19.33 -13.49
N SER A 151 -8.59 20.45 -13.22
CA SER A 151 -9.81 20.39 -12.40
C SER A 151 -10.83 19.46 -13.05
N PRO A 152 -11.61 18.67 -12.28
CA PRO A 152 -12.57 17.73 -12.85
C PRO A 152 -13.56 18.41 -13.78
N LEU A 153 -13.71 17.84 -14.98
CA LEU A 153 -14.77 18.21 -15.90
C LEU A 153 -16.03 17.43 -15.54
N LEU A 154 -17.19 18.06 -15.71
CA LEU A 154 -18.48 17.47 -15.42
C LEU A 154 -19.16 17.08 -16.73
N SER A 155 -19.66 15.85 -16.80
CA SER A 155 -20.25 15.30 -18.01
C SER A 155 -21.44 14.38 -17.69
N ASN A 156 -22.28 14.14 -18.68
CA ASN A 156 -23.39 13.20 -18.63
C ASN A 156 -23.37 12.30 -19.87
N SER A 157 -24.37 11.43 -19.98
CA SER A 157 -24.49 10.49 -21.10
C SER A 157 -24.64 11.15 -22.48
N GLY A 158 -25.13 12.39 -22.54
CA GLY A 158 -25.38 13.12 -23.79
C GLY A 158 -24.21 13.99 -24.26
N ASN A 159 -23.31 14.42 -23.37
CA ASN A 159 -22.28 15.42 -23.68
C ASN A 159 -20.82 14.94 -23.57
N LEU A 160 -20.56 13.69 -23.16
CA LEU A 160 -19.20 13.19 -22.96
C LEU A 160 -18.26 13.40 -24.17
N SER A 161 -18.75 13.19 -25.38
CA SER A 161 -17.95 13.39 -26.59
C SER A 161 -17.51 14.85 -26.76
N SER A 162 -18.40 15.81 -26.52
CA SER A 162 -18.08 17.23 -26.64
C SER A 162 -17.14 17.71 -25.52
N VAL A 163 -17.30 17.19 -24.31
CA VAL A 163 -16.40 17.45 -23.16
C VAL A 163 -14.98 16.98 -23.46
N ILE A 164 -14.81 15.73 -23.92
CA ILE A 164 -13.49 15.18 -24.27
C ILE A 164 -12.87 16.00 -25.42
N ASN A 165 -13.66 16.32 -26.45
CA ASN A 165 -13.17 17.07 -27.60
C ASN A 165 -12.71 18.49 -27.21
N ALA A 166 -13.48 19.19 -26.36
CA ALA A 166 -13.12 20.52 -25.87
C ALA A 166 -11.79 20.49 -25.09
N ALA A 167 -11.60 19.49 -24.23
CA ALA A 167 -10.35 19.29 -23.51
C ALA A 167 -9.19 18.93 -24.45
N ALA A 168 -9.39 17.97 -25.36
CA ALA A 168 -8.36 17.52 -26.31
C ALA A 168 -7.87 18.61 -27.26
N ASN A 169 -8.73 19.56 -27.64
CA ASN A 169 -8.35 20.69 -28.49
C ASN A 169 -7.56 21.78 -27.74
N SER A 170 -7.63 21.78 -26.41
CA SER A 170 -6.95 22.76 -25.55
C SER A 170 -5.59 22.26 -25.04
N LEU A 171 -5.24 21.00 -25.30
CA LEU A 171 -4.04 20.34 -24.79
C LEU A 171 -3.00 20.08 -25.91
N PRO A 172 -1.69 20.06 -25.58
CA PRO A 172 -0.65 19.69 -26.52
C PRO A 172 -0.85 18.28 -27.07
N LYS A 173 -0.71 18.12 -28.38
CA LYS A 173 -0.81 16.82 -29.05
C LYS A 173 0.56 16.16 -29.10
N ASN A 174 0.78 15.19 -28.21
CA ASN A 174 1.99 14.37 -28.19
C ASN A 174 1.65 12.91 -28.50
N GLN A 175 2.63 12.14 -29.00
CA GLN A 175 2.46 10.69 -29.09
C GLN A 175 2.79 10.05 -27.75
N ILE A 176 1.90 9.19 -27.26
CA ILE A 176 2.14 8.27 -26.16
C ILE A 176 2.07 6.86 -26.74
N ASP A 177 3.08 6.05 -26.44
CA ASP A 177 2.96 4.62 -26.63
C ASP A 177 2.08 4.05 -25.50
N SER A 178 0.88 3.62 -25.86
CA SER A 178 -0.10 3.07 -24.92
C SER A 178 0.43 1.84 -24.19
N ASP A 179 1.17 0.96 -24.86
CA ASP A 179 1.73 -0.25 -24.25
C ASP A 179 2.77 0.09 -23.18
N VAL A 180 3.63 1.06 -23.47
CA VAL A 180 4.61 1.56 -22.50
C VAL A 180 3.91 2.23 -21.32
N TRP A 181 2.88 3.03 -21.57
CA TRP A 181 2.14 3.69 -20.49
C TRP A 181 1.44 2.66 -19.59
N ILE A 182 0.72 1.68 -20.14
CA ILE A 182 -0.05 0.69 -19.36
C ILE A 182 0.85 -0.14 -18.44
N ASN A 183 2.02 -0.54 -18.94
CA ASN A 183 2.93 -1.43 -18.21
C ASN A 183 3.92 -0.66 -17.31
N SER A 184 3.87 0.66 -17.32
CA SER A 184 4.79 1.50 -16.57
C SER A 184 4.71 1.25 -15.06
N PRO A 185 5.83 1.10 -14.34
CA PRO A 185 5.82 0.69 -12.94
C PRO A 185 5.27 1.78 -12.00
N TYR A 186 4.96 1.35 -10.78
CA TYR A 186 4.85 2.25 -9.64
C TYR A 186 6.15 3.03 -9.47
N HIS A 187 6.04 4.35 -9.32
CA HIS A 187 7.15 5.23 -9.04
C HIS A 187 6.61 6.51 -8.44
N PRO A 188 6.78 6.76 -7.13
CA PRO A 188 6.31 8.00 -6.52
C PRO A 188 7.11 9.19 -7.06
N THR A 189 6.49 10.36 -7.15
CA THR A 189 7.17 11.61 -7.52
C THR A 189 8.05 12.10 -6.36
N PRO A 190 9.17 12.80 -6.64
CA PRO A 190 10.05 13.33 -5.60
C PRO A 190 9.30 14.19 -4.58
N SER A 191 8.38 15.04 -5.04
CA SER A 191 7.57 15.91 -4.19
C SER A 191 6.69 15.14 -3.21
N ILE A 192 6.17 13.98 -3.61
CA ILE A 192 5.35 13.14 -2.74
C ILE A 192 6.22 12.38 -1.74
N VAL A 193 7.40 11.92 -2.16
CA VAL A 193 8.38 11.29 -1.25
C VAL A 193 8.83 12.29 -0.18
N GLU A 194 9.24 13.49 -0.57
CA GLU A 194 9.64 14.56 0.36
C GLU A 194 8.50 14.94 1.32
N ALA A 195 7.28 15.05 0.80
CA ALA A 195 6.12 15.36 1.63
C ALA A 195 5.75 14.23 2.60
N ALA A 196 5.94 12.97 2.20
CA ALA A 196 5.76 11.80 3.06
C ALA A 196 6.83 11.74 4.18
N GLN A 197 8.08 12.05 3.86
CA GLN A 197 9.14 12.19 4.86
C GLN A 197 8.86 13.31 5.87
N ALA A 198 8.45 14.49 5.38
CA ALA A 198 8.13 15.63 6.22
C ALA A 198 6.95 15.34 7.14
N LEU A 199 5.92 14.64 6.63
CA LEU A 199 4.78 14.17 7.41
C LEU A 199 5.27 13.36 8.62
N TYR A 200 6.08 12.32 8.40
CA TYR A 200 6.52 11.48 9.51
C TYR A 200 7.50 12.19 10.48
N LYS A 201 8.44 13.00 9.97
CA LYS A 201 9.38 13.76 10.82
C LYS A 201 8.68 14.81 11.69
N GLY A 202 7.62 15.44 11.18
CA GLY A 202 6.81 16.42 11.93
C GLY A 202 6.01 15.79 13.08
N HIS A 203 5.61 14.52 12.93
CA HIS A 203 4.89 13.78 13.95
C HIS A 203 5.83 13.11 14.96
N LYS A 204 6.49 13.94 15.78
CA LYS A 204 7.02 13.66 17.13
C LYS A 204 7.32 12.17 17.48
N VAL A 205 8.17 11.53 16.69
CA VAL A 205 8.92 10.34 17.12
C VAL A 205 9.72 10.69 18.40
N ASP A 206 10.18 11.93 18.49
CA ASP A 206 10.91 12.49 19.63
C ASP A 206 10.11 12.52 20.95
N GLU A 207 8.77 12.57 20.92
CA GLU A 207 7.96 12.51 22.16
C GLU A 207 7.82 11.09 22.71
N ILE A 208 7.98 10.08 21.86
CA ILE A 208 7.97 8.66 22.24
C ILE A 208 9.35 8.26 22.79
N SER A 209 10.42 8.90 22.32
CA SER A 209 11.80 8.68 22.79
C SER A 209 12.15 9.50 24.03
N ARG A 210 11.29 9.54 25.04
CA ARG A 210 11.74 9.97 26.38
C ARG A 210 12.74 8.94 26.91
N SER A 211 13.77 9.45 27.55
CA SER A 211 15.03 8.80 27.94
C SER A 211 14.87 7.59 28.88
N ASP A 212 14.40 6.47 28.33
CA ASP A 212 14.30 5.15 28.95
C ASP A 212 15.21 4.14 28.21
N ALA A 213 15.56 3.02 28.86
CA ALA A 213 16.42 1.97 28.29
C ALA A 213 15.91 1.41 26.94
N GLY A 214 14.59 1.44 26.71
CA GLY A 214 13.98 1.09 25.42
C GLY A 214 14.33 2.05 24.29
N ALA A 215 14.44 3.35 24.56
CA ALA A 215 14.85 4.33 23.55
C ALA A 215 16.31 4.12 23.13
N ILE A 216 17.20 3.83 24.10
CA ILE A 216 18.62 3.54 23.81
C ILE A 216 18.77 2.29 22.93
N ASN A 217 18.05 1.21 23.25
CA ASN A 217 18.10 -0.02 22.46
C ASN A 217 17.53 0.19 21.06
N LEU A 218 16.42 0.92 20.93
CA LEU A 218 15.86 1.32 19.63
C LEU A 218 16.86 2.11 18.78
N THR A 219 17.50 3.15 19.35
CA THR A 219 18.50 3.96 18.65
C THR A 219 19.69 3.12 18.20
N LYS A 220 20.19 2.19 19.03
CA LYS A 220 21.28 1.29 18.65
C LYS A 220 20.90 0.39 17.49
N THR A 221 19.73 -0.23 17.54
CA THR A 221 19.23 -1.07 16.44
C THR A 221 19.09 -0.28 15.15
N CYS A 222 18.46 0.90 15.19
CA CYS A 222 18.31 1.76 14.01
C CYS A 222 19.67 2.20 13.45
N SER A 223 20.60 2.61 14.32
CA SER A 223 21.96 3.02 13.92
C SER A 223 22.76 1.86 13.31
N HIS A 224 22.60 0.65 13.83
CA HIS A 224 23.23 -0.54 13.26
C HIS A 224 22.68 -0.83 11.86
N VAL A 225 21.35 -0.88 11.70
CA VAL A 225 20.72 -1.13 10.40
C VAL A 225 21.09 -0.05 9.39
N SER A 226 21.13 1.22 9.81
CA SER A 226 21.60 2.32 8.97
C SER A 226 23.03 2.09 8.47
N ARG A 227 23.97 1.68 9.34
CA ARG A 227 25.34 1.34 8.91
C ARG A 227 25.38 0.18 7.92
N VAL A 228 24.53 -0.83 8.10
CA VAL A 228 24.43 -1.96 7.16
C VAL A 228 23.91 -1.50 5.80
N ILE A 229 22.94 -0.59 5.77
CA ILE A 229 22.44 0.01 4.52
C ILE A 229 23.54 0.80 3.82
N ASP A 230 24.30 1.61 4.56
CA ASP A 230 25.41 2.39 4.01
C ASP A 230 26.53 1.47 3.46
N ASP A 231 26.87 0.40 4.17
CA ASP A 231 27.85 -0.60 3.71
C ASP A 231 27.37 -1.33 2.45
N ALA A 232 26.10 -1.74 2.40
CA ALA A 232 25.52 -2.41 1.26
C ALA A 232 25.54 -1.52 0.02
N LYS A 233 25.20 -0.24 0.18
CA LYS A 233 25.26 0.76 -0.89
C LYS A 233 26.69 1.01 -1.36
N ALA A 234 27.64 1.18 -0.43
CA ALA A 234 29.03 1.47 -0.77
C ALA A 234 29.74 0.31 -1.48
N ASN A 235 29.37 -0.93 -1.12
CA ASN A 235 30.05 -2.14 -1.60
C ASN A 235 29.24 -2.96 -2.62
N ASN A 236 28.08 -2.46 -3.08
CA ASN A 236 27.18 -3.19 -3.99
C ASN A 236 26.80 -4.58 -3.47
N LYS A 237 26.29 -4.62 -2.24
CA LYS A 237 25.86 -5.87 -1.59
C LYS A 237 24.34 -5.94 -1.46
N LYS A 238 23.85 -7.16 -1.32
CA LYS A 238 22.46 -7.43 -1.00
C LYS A 238 22.40 -8.01 0.39
N VAL A 239 21.58 -7.41 1.25
CA VAL A 239 21.59 -7.72 2.68
C VAL A 239 20.17 -7.94 3.19
N ILE A 240 20.00 -8.91 4.09
CA ILE A 240 18.79 -9.06 4.89
C ILE A 240 19.10 -8.96 6.38
N CYS A 241 18.39 -8.08 7.07
CA CYS A 241 18.49 -7.86 8.51
C CYS A 241 17.25 -8.43 9.21
N LEU A 242 17.43 -9.40 10.11
CA LEU A 242 16.38 -9.96 10.93
C LEU A 242 16.41 -9.30 12.32
N ILE A 243 15.45 -8.41 12.56
CA ILE A 243 15.31 -7.70 13.84
C ILE A 243 14.29 -8.45 14.70
N THR A 244 14.76 -9.06 15.78
CA THR A 244 13.87 -9.72 16.75
C THR A 244 13.47 -8.75 17.85
N GLY A 245 12.35 -9.01 18.52
CA GLY A 245 11.99 -8.21 19.68
C GLY A 245 10.71 -8.68 20.35
N ALA A 246 10.65 -8.44 21.67
CA ALA A 246 9.49 -8.78 22.47
C ALA A 246 8.20 -8.06 21.97
N PRO A 247 7.01 -8.59 22.25
CA PRO A 247 5.76 -7.88 22.00
C PRO A 247 5.76 -6.51 22.70
N GLY A 248 5.55 -5.43 21.93
CA GLY A 248 5.57 -4.07 22.48
C GLY A 248 6.95 -3.42 22.57
N ALA A 249 8.03 -4.07 22.12
CA ALA A 249 9.37 -3.48 22.02
C ALA A 249 9.53 -2.39 20.95
N GLY A 250 8.42 -1.96 20.34
CA GLY A 250 8.39 -0.92 19.29
C GLY A 250 9.11 -1.32 18.00
N LYS A 251 9.02 -2.58 17.58
CA LYS A 251 9.54 -3.06 16.29
C LYS A 251 9.00 -2.23 15.11
N SER A 252 7.68 -2.06 15.02
CA SER A 252 7.08 -1.25 13.96
C SER A 252 7.56 0.21 14.03
N LEU A 253 7.78 0.77 15.22
CA LEU A 253 8.37 2.10 15.38
C LEU A 253 9.82 2.14 14.87
N ALA A 254 10.63 1.13 15.19
CA ALA A 254 11.99 1.00 14.65
C ALA A 254 11.98 0.98 13.11
N GLY A 255 11.09 0.17 12.54
CA GLY A 255 10.93 0.07 11.09
C GLY A 255 10.49 1.37 10.44
N LEU A 256 9.52 2.07 11.04
CA LEU A 256 9.07 3.36 10.52
C LEU A 256 10.15 4.44 10.65
N ASN A 257 10.96 4.43 11.72
CA ASN A 257 12.11 5.33 11.85
C ASN A 257 13.14 5.08 10.74
N ILE A 258 13.54 3.81 10.55
CA ILE A 258 14.46 3.41 9.48
C ILE A 258 13.90 3.81 8.12
N ALA A 259 12.63 3.51 7.85
CA ALA A 259 11.97 3.87 6.60
C ALA A 259 12.00 5.38 6.38
N THR A 260 11.71 6.19 7.39
CA THR A 260 11.66 7.66 7.27
C THR A 260 13.04 8.26 7.01
N GLU A 261 14.04 7.83 7.78
CA GLU A 261 15.42 8.27 7.63
C GLU A 261 15.93 7.96 6.22
N ARG A 262 15.58 6.78 5.70
CA ARG A 262 16.08 6.25 4.43
C ARG A 262 15.21 6.54 3.23
N MET A 263 14.04 7.16 3.35
CA MET A 263 13.16 7.45 2.20
C MET A 263 13.70 8.60 1.31
N CYS A 264 14.98 8.57 0.91
CA CYS A 264 15.65 9.65 0.23
C CYS A 264 15.68 9.43 -1.29
N TYR A 265 14.86 10.20 -2.01
CA TYR A 265 14.82 10.14 -3.48
C TYR A 265 16.15 10.60 -4.12
N LEU A 266 16.74 11.68 -3.58
CA LEU A 266 17.97 12.29 -4.12
C LEU A 266 19.20 11.38 -3.99
N GLU A 267 19.21 10.48 -3.01
CA GLU A 267 20.30 9.53 -2.79
C GLU A 267 20.09 8.19 -3.49
N ASN A 268 18.99 8.05 -4.26
CA ASN A 268 18.53 6.80 -4.87
C ASN A 268 18.36 5.68 -3.82
N GLU A 269 17.84 6.03 -2.63
CA GLU A 269 17.69 5.13 -1.48
C GLU A 269 16.20 4.89 -1.15
N HIS A 270 15.29 4.88 -2.12
CA HIS A 270 13.86 4.82 -1.79
C HIS A 270 13.51 3.65 -0.86
N ALA A 271 12.98 3.97 0.33
CA ALA A 271 12.60 3.00 1.36
C ALA A 271 11.08 2.87 1.46
N VAL A 272 10.58 1.67 1.73
CA VAL A 272 9.15 1.43 1.94
C VAL A 272 8.91 0.59 3.20
N PHE A 273 7.85 0.92 3.93
CA PHE A 273 7.34 0.10 5.03
C PHE A 273 6.18 -0.77 4.54
N LEU A 274 6.36 -2.09 4.57
CA LEU A 274 5.36 -3.08 4.16
C LEU A 274 4.78 -3.77 5.39
N SER A 275 3.45 -3.91 5.42
CA SER A 275 2.77 -4.72 6.43
C SER A 275 1.69 -5.61 5.81
N GLY A 276 1.60 -6.84 6.30
CA GLY A 276 0.50 -7.77 6.02
C GLY A 276 -0.78 -7.44 6.78
N ASN A 277 -0.71 -6.59 7.79
CA ASN A 277 -1.84 -6.20 8.62
C ASN A 277 -2.58 -5.01 8.00
N GLY A 278 -3.49 -5.29 7.06
CA GLY A 278 -4.29 -4.27 6.37
C GLY A 278 -5.01 -3.28 7.32
N PRO A 279 -5.68 -3.74 8.40
CA PRO A 279 -6.26 -2.84 9.41
C PRO A 279 -5.24 -1.92 10.08
N LEU A 280 -4.04 -2.41 10.42
CA LEU A 280 -2.97 -1.58 10.99
C LEU A 280 -2.52 -0.51 9.99
N VAL A 281 -2.33 -0.87 8.72
CA VAL A 281 -1.99 0.09 7.65
C VAL A 281 -3.06 1.19 7.55
N ALA A 282 -4.35 0.82 7.57
CA ALA A 282 -5.45 1.79 7.50
C ALA A 282 -5.45 2.74 8.71
N VAL A 283 -5.26 2.21 9.93
CA VAL A 283 -5.22 3.03 11.16
C VAL A 283 -4.01 3.96 11.16
N LEU A 284 -2.82 3.48 10.78
CA LEU A 284 -1.61 4.29 10.75
C LEU A 284 -1.72 5.41 9.71
N ARG A 285 -2.24 5.11 8.51
CA ARG A 285 -2.49 6.12 7.48
C ARG A 285 -3.50 7.16 7.97
N GLU A 286 -4.62 6.72 8.55
CA GLU A 286 -5.66 7.64 9.04
C GLU A 286 -5.14 8.54 10.17
N ALA A 287 -4.34 8.01 11.11
CA ALA A 287 -3.73 8.81 12.16
C ALA A 287 -2.87 9.94 11.57
N LEU A 288 -2.00 9.62 10.61
CA LEU A 288 -1.16 10.62 9.92
C LEU A 288 -2.00 11.66 9.16
N ILE A 289 -3.09 11.23 8.51
CA ILE A 289 -4.00 12.12 7.80
C ILE A 289 -4.67 13.09 8.79
N GLN A 290 -5.20 12.59 9.90
CA GLN A 290 -5.87 13.41 10.91
C GLN A 290 -4.91 14.40 11.56
N ASP A 291 -3.69 13.97 11.89
CA ASP A 291 -2.69 14.85 12.50
C ASP A 291 -2.31 15.99 11.55
N GLN A 292 -2.11 15.71 10.25
CA GLN A 292 -1.84 16.76 9.26
C GLN A 292 -3.04 17.69 9.04
N LEU A 293 -4.26 17.15 9.11
CA LEU A 293 -5.47 17.97 9.00
C LEU A 293 -5.68 18.85 10.23
N ALA A 294 -5.24 18.43 11.42
CA ALA A 294 -5.31 19.23 12.64
C ALA A 294 -4.43 20.50 12.54
N GLU A 295 -3.30 20.44 11.82
CA GLU A 295 -2.45 21.62 11.56
C GLU A 295 -3.20 22.74 10.81
N ASN A 296 -4.26 22.39 10.07
CA ASN A 296 -5.09 23.37 9.35
C ASN A 296 -5.81 24.35 10.28
N GLU A 297 -5.98 24.03 11.57
CA GLU A 297 -6.56 24.96 12.54
C GLU A 297 -5.69 26.22 12.72
N SER A 298 -4.38 26.09 12.49
CA SER A 298 -3.40 27.17 12.62
C SER A 298 -3.10 27.91 11.31
N LEU A 299 -3.60 27.41 10.16
CA LEU A 299 -3.26 27.91 8.83
C LEU A 299 -4.35 28.81 8.21
N PRO A 300 -3.96 29.86 7.44
CA PRO A 300 -4.90 30.62 6.61
C PRO A 300 -5.65 29.72 5.62
N LYS A 301 -6.89 30.10 5.25
CA LYS A 301 -7.79 29.28 4.41
C LYS A 301 -7.16 28.80 3.10
N GLU A 302 -6.31 29.63 2.49
CA GLU A 302 -5.64 29.37 1.21
C GLU A 302 -4.48 28.37 1.33
N GLN A 303 -3.96 28.16 2.55
CA GLN A 303 -2.85 27.25 2.84
C GLN A 303 -3.30 25.95 3.50
N LYS A 304 -4.61 25.76 3.68
CA LYS A 304 -5.15 24.55 4.29
C LYS A 304 -4.87 23.33 3.41
N ILE A 305 -4.32 22.31 4.05
CA ILE A 305 -4.02 21.02 3.46
C ILE A 305 -5.34 20.29 3.23
N LYS A 306 -5.56 19.86 1.98
CA LYS A 306 -6.69 18.99 1.65
C LYS A 306 -6.42 17.58 2.13
N ARG A 307 -7.46 16.88 2.59
CA ARG A 307 -7.39 15.48 3.04
C ARG A 307 -6.70 14.56 2.02
N ILE A 308 -6.99 14.73 0.75
CA ILE A 308 -6.42 13.97 -0.37
C ILE A 308 -4.89 14.10 -0.41
N SER A 309 -4.36 15.32 -0.25
CA SER A 309 -2.92 15.54 -0.24
C SER A 309 -2.26 14.80 0.93
N ALA A 310 -2.93 14.75 2.08
CA ALA A 310 -2.45 13.98 3.23
C ALA A 310 -2.52 12.45 2.99
N GLU A 311 -3.61 11.97 2.38
CA GLU A 311 -3.80 10.56 2.01
C GLU A 311 -2.71 10.05 1.07
N GLN A 312 -2.34 10.84 0.06
CA GLN A 312 -1.29 10.50 -0.89
C GLN A 312 0.09 10.39 -0.22
N LYS A 313 0.43 11.37 0.64
CA LYS A 313 1.67 11.36 1.42
C LYS A 313 1.74 10.12 2.32
N ALA A 314 0.67 9.84 3.06
CA ALA A 314 0.60 8.66 3.93
C ALA A 314 0.66 7.34 3.15
N SER A 315 0.05 7.29 1.96
CA SER A 315 0.01 6.09 1.12
C SER A 315 1.34 5.77 0.43
N ALA A 316 2.16 6.80 0.15
CA ALA A 316 3.51 6.61 -0.37
C ALA A 316 4.41 5.88 0.64
N PHE A 317 4.25 6.20 1.92
CA PHE A 317 5.14 5.77 3.00
C PHE A 317 4.83 4.36 3.53
N ILE A 318 3.59 4.12 3.93
CA ILE A 318 3.15 2.85 4.51
C ILE A 318 2.34 2.11 3.46
N GLN A 319 2.76 0.92 3.05
CA GLN A 319 2.07 0.13 2.02
C GLN A 319 1.65 -1.25 2.53
N ASN A 320 0.57 -1.77 1.92
CA ASN A 320 0.14 -3.14 2.13
C ASN A 320 1.01 -4.08 1.28
N ILE A 321 1.56 -5.13 1.89
CA ILE A 321 2.39 -6.12 1.19
C ILE A 321 1.69 -6.76 -0.02
N HIS A 322 0.36 -6.92 0.03
CA HIS A 322 -0.41 -7.50 -1.06
C HIS A 322 -0.41 -6.60 -2.30
N HIS A 323 -0.49 -5.28 -2.12
CA HIS A 323 -0.43 -4.33 -3.25
C HIS A 323 0.97 -4.34 -3.87
N PHE A 324 2.02 -4.38 -3.04
CA PHE A 324 3.40 -4.53 -3.51
C PHE A 324 3.58 -5.83 -4.30
N ARG A 325 3.06 -6.95 -3.79
CA ARG A 325 3.14 -8.26 -4.46
C ARG A 325 2.43 -8.23 -5.81
N ASP A 326 1.18 -7.78 -5.83
CA ASP A 326 0.34 -7.83 -7.02
C ASP A 326 0.90 -6.92 -8.13
N ASP A 327 1.49 -5.77 -7.78
CA ASP A 327 2.21 -4.90 -8.73
C ASP A 327 3.45 -5.57 -9.33
N ASN A 328 4.28 -6.21 -8.49
CA ASN A 328 5.51 -6.89 -8.92
C ASN A 328 5.26 -8.25 -9.60
N LEU A 329 4.01 -8.73 -9.61
CA LEU A 329 3.55 -9.84 -10.46
C LEU A 329 3.10 -9.37 -11.85
N ALA A 330 2.74 -8.10 -11.98
CA ALA A 330 2.35 -7.49 -13.25
C ALA A 330 3.56 -7.03 -14.08
N SER A 331 4.72 -6.80 -13.45
CA SER A 331 5.96 -6.40 -14.12
C SER A 331 7.19 -7.13 -13.58
N LEU A 332 8.15 -7.40 -14.47
CA LEU A 332 9.48 -7.91 -14.15
C LEU A 332 10.52 -6.79 -13.97
N ASP A 333 10.09 -5.53 -14.06
CA ASP A 333 10.97 -4.39 -13.84
C ASP A 333 11.54 -4.39 -12.43
N VAL A 334 12.68 -3.72 -12.30
CA VAL A 334 13.33 -3.48 -11.01
C VAL A 334 12.45 -2.50 -10.22
N PRO A 335 12.09 -2.80 -8.95
CA PRO A 335 11.33 -1.88 -8.13
C PRO A 335 12.13 -0.60 -7.88
N VAL A 336 11.44 0.50 -7.56
CA VAL A 336 12.11 1.76 -7.19
C VAL A 336 12.74 1.66 -5.80
N GLU A 337 12.21 0.78 -4.94
CA GLU A 337 12.66 0.59 -3.58
C GLU A 337 14.00 -0.13 -3.48
N LYS A 338 14.95 0.49 -2.80
CA LYS A 338 16.24 -0.12 -2.45
C LYS A 338 16.24 -0.74 -1.06
N VAL A 339 15.39 -0.22 -0.17
CA VAL A 339 15.26 -0.69 1.20
C VAL A 339 13.80 -1.06 1.44
N VAL A 340 13.55 -2.31 1.80
CA VAL A 340 12.22 -2.78 2.19
C VAL A 340 12.23 -3.12 3.67
N ILE A 341 11.31 -2.53 4.43
CA ILE A 341 11.07 -2.89 5.81
C ILE A 341 9.77 -3.70 5.84
N PHE A 342 9.84 -4.96 6.24
CA PHE A 342 8.68 -5.84 6.35
C PHE A 342 8.31 -6.08 7.81
N ASP A 343 7.14 -5.56 8.20
CA ASP A 343 6.58 -5.76 9.53
C ASP A 343 5.85 -7.10 9.67
N GLU A 344 5.94 -7.67 10.87
CA GLU A 344 5.43 -9.01 11.21
C GLU A 344 5.93 -10.11 10.24
N ALA A 345 7.22 -10.08 9.89
CA ALA A 345 7.81 -10.98 8.89
C ALA A 345 7.66 -12.48 9.22
N GLN A 346 7.43 -12.84 10.49
CA GLN A 346 7.12 -14.21 10.90
C GLN A 346 5.77 -14.72 10.37
N ARG A 347 4.86 -13.82 9.99
CA ARG A 347 3.52 -14.15 9.46
C ARG A 347 3.52 -14.38 7.95
N ALA A 348 4.68 -14.36 7.32
CA ALA A 348 4.80 -14.59 5.90
C ALA A 348 4.34 -16.02 5.54
N TRP A 349 3.59 -16.15 4.44
CA TRP A 349 3.08 -17.45 4.01
C TRP A 349 4.17 -18.34 3.42
N ASN A 350 4.12 -19.62 3.79
CA ASN A 350 4.91 -20.68 3.19
C ASN A 350 4.52 -20.94 1.73
N LYS A 351 5.33 -21.76 1.04
CA LYS A 351 5.12 -22.06 -0.38
C LYS A 351 3.74 -22.62 -0.67
N GLU A 352 3.22 -23.57 0.12
CA GLU A 352 1.91 -24.19 -0.12
C GLU A 352 0.77 -23.18 0.01
N GLN A 353 0.77 -22.39 1.08
CA GLN A 353 -0.28 -21.41 1.35
C GLN A 353 -0.24 -20.29 0.32
N ALA A 354 0.93 -19.73 0.03
CA ALA A 354 1.11 -18.70 -0.99
C ALA A 354 0.69 -19.21 -2.37
N SER A 355 1.15 -20.38 -2.79
CA SER A 355 0.76 -21.00 -4.07
C SER A 355 -0.74 -21.28 -4.15
N SER A 356 -1.33 -21.80 -3.06
CA SER A 356 -2.78 -22.04 -3.00
C SER A 356 -3.60 -20.75 -3.09
N PHE A 357 -3.11 -19.66 -2.47
CA PHE A 357 -3.75 -18.35 -2.54
C PHE A 357 -3.63 -17.79 -3.94
N MET A 358 -2.43 -17.83 -4.52
CA MET A 358 -2.15 -17.32 -5.86
C MET A 358 -2.94 -18.06 -6.94
N LYS A 359 -3.03 -19.38 -6.83
CA LYS A 359 -3.89 -20.22 -7.67
C LYS A 359 -5.37 -19.86 -7.52
N ARG A 360 -5.89 -19.82 -6.29
CA ARG A 360 -7.32 -19.60 -6.02
C ARG A 360 -7.78 -18.16 -6.27
N LYS A 361 -6.94 -17.16 -6.00
CA LYS A 361 -7.34 -15.74 -5.98
C LYS A 361 -6.78 -14.93 -7.14
N ARG A 362 -5.63 -15.31 -7.70
CA ARG A 362 -4.96 -14.57 -8.76
C ARG A 362 -4.85 -15.36 -10.08
N GLY A 363 -5.34 -16.60 -10.12
CA GLY A 363 -5.30 -17.44 -11.32
C GLY A 363 -3.88 -17.78 -11.78
N GLN A 364 -2.92 -17.71 -10.86
CA GLN A 364 -1.52 -18.02 -11.12
C GLN A 364 -1.28 -19.49 -10.78
N ASP A 365 -1.61 -20.38 -11.71
CA ASP A 365 -1.50 -21.84 -11.50
C ASP A 365 -0.04 -22.29 -11.33
N ASP A 366 0.90 -21.58 -11.95
CA ASP A 366 2.34 -21.87 -11.92
C ASP A 366 3.09 -21.11 -10.82
N PHE A 367 2.41 -20.42 -9.91
CA PHE A 367 3.08 -19.75 -8.80
C PHE A 367 3.57 -20.80 -7.78
N SER A 368 4.88 -20.82 -7.54
CA SER A 368 5.53 -21.84 -6.71
C SER A 368 6.62 -21.26 -5.80
N MET A 369 6.32 -20.15 -5.13
CA MET A 369 7.24 -19.47 -4.20
C MET A 369 6.55 -19.27 -2.85
N SER A 370 7.32 -19.13 -1.76
CA SER A 370 6.81 -18.58 -0.50
C SER A 370 6.76 -17.05 -0.58
N GLU A 371 6.08 -16.40 0.37
CA GLU A 371 6.07 -14.92 0.42
C GLU A 371 7.46 -14.31 0.66
N PRO A 372 8.31 -14.88 1.53
CA PRO A 372 9.72 -14.48 1.65
C PRO A 372 10.50 -14.62 0.35
N ASP A 373 10.40 -15.78 -0.30
CA ASP A 373 11.08 -16.05 -1.57
C ASP A 373 10.62 -15.08 -2.67
N PHE A 374 9.32 -14.80 -2.75
CA PHE A 374 8.80 -13.81 -3.70
C PHE A 374 9.35 -12.40 -3.43
N LEU A 375 9.33 -11.93 -2.17
CA LEU A 375 9.86 -10.61 -1.83
C LEU A 375 11.35 -10.50 -2.17
N LEU A 376 12.13 -11.50 -1.78
CA LEU A 376 13.56 -11.57 -2.09
C LEU A 376 13.78 -11.61 -3.60
N SER A 377 12.98 -12.36 -4.36
CA SER A 377 13.08 -12.42 -5.83
C SER A 377 12.88 -11.04 -6.48
N VAL A 378 11.97 -10.22 -5.93
CA VAL A 378 11.68 -8.87 -6.41
C VAL A 378 12.84 -7.92 -6.11
N MET A 379 13.37 -7.96 -4.89
CA MET A 379 14.51 -7.13 -4.51
C MET A 379 15.81 -7.57 -5.20
N ASN A 380 15.95 -8.87 -5.48
CA ASN A 380 17.10 -9.43 -6.17
C ASN A 380 17.20 -9.00 -7.64
N ARG A 381 16.15 -8.36 -8.19
CA ARG A 381 16.19 -7.72 -9.52
C ARG A 381 17.19 -6.57 -9.57
N HIS A 382 17.52 -5.94 -8.43
CA HIS A 382 18.62 -4.99 -8.33
C HIS A 382 19.95 -5.70 -8.60
N LYS A 383 20.76 -5.14 -9.50
CA LYS A 383 22.09 -5.70 -9.86
C LYS A 383 23.23 -5.19 -8.99
N ASP A 384 23.00 -4.07 -8.34
CA ASP A 384 23.94 -3.31 -7.51
C ASP A 384 23.74 -3.65 -6.03
N TRP A 385 22.77 -3.04 -5.37
CA TRP A 385 22.53 -3.21 -3.94
C TRP A 385 21.05 -3.14 -3.61
N CYS A 386 20.67 -3.80 -2.52
CA CYS A 386 19.38 -3.66 -1.87
C CYS A 386 19.43 -4.22 -0.45
N VAL A 387 18.53 -3.74 0.43
CA VAL A 387 18.42 -4.23 1.80
C VAL A 387 16.97 -4.59 2.13
N VAL A 388 16.78 -5.75 2.76
CA VAL A 388 15.49 -6.16 3.33
C VAL A 388 15.62 -6.22 4.85
N VAL A 389 14.74 -5.53 5.57
CA VAL A 389 14.70 -5.50 7.03
C VAL A 389 13.42 -6.19 7.49
N CYS A 390 13.56 -7.36 8.10
CA CYS A 390 12.45 -8.14 8.63
C CYS A 390 12.26 -7.85 10.12
N LEU A 391 11.11 -7.31 10.49
CA LEU A 391 10.73 -7.12 11.89
C LEU A 391 9.96 -8.34 12.38
N ILE A 392 10.50 -9.00 13.41
CA ILE A 392 10.03 -10.31 13.84
C ILE A 392 9.56 -10.27 15.30
N GLY A 393 8.31 -10.64 15.53
CA GLY A 393 7.76 -10.89 16.86
C GLY A 393 7.78 -12.36 17.23
N GLY A 394 8.26 -12.71 18.42
CA GLY A 394 8.28 -14.10 18.89
C GLY A 394 6.89 -14.63 19.24
N GLY A 395 6.61 -15.88 18.86
CA GLY A 395 5.38 -16.62 19.18
C GLY A 395 4.11 -16.02 18.58
N GLN A 396 4.20 -15.46 17.36
CA GLN A 396 3.12 -14.72 16.71
C GLN A 396 2.67 -15.35 15.37
N GLU A 397 3.03 -16.60 15.13
CA GLU A 397 2.52 -17.44 14.04
C GLU A 397 1.12 -17.96 14.42
N ILE A 398 0.09 -17.19 14.09
CA ILE A 398 -1.29 -17.42 14.53
C ILE A 398 -2.19 -18.03 13.44
N ASN A 399 -1.78 -17.97 12.17
CA ASN A 399 -2.59 -18.49 11.05
C ASN A 399 -1.94 -19.69 10.35
N THR A 400 -2.79 -20.49 9.69
CA THR A 400 -2.34 -21.62 8.88
C THR A 400 -1.43 -21.17 7.73
N GLY A 401 -0.30 -21.85 7.57
CA GLY A 401 0.68 -21.58 6.50
C GLY A 401 1.70 -20.50 6.85
N GLU A 402 1.65 -19.91 8.05
CA GLU A 402 2.73 -19.07 8.57
C GLU A 402 3.87 -19.99 9.06
N ALA A 403 5.03 -19.95 8.40
CA ALA A 403 6.18 -20.82 8.71
C ALA A 403 7.31 -20.11 9.47
N GLY A 404 7.06 -18.88 9.91
CA GLY A 404 7.98 -18.11 10.72
C GLY A 404 9.27 -17.75 9.98
N ILE A 405 10.36 -17.67 10.73
CA ILE A 405 11.69 -17.29 10.25
C ILE A 405 12.29 -18.34 9.31
N SER A 406 11.90 -19.60 9.48
CA SER A 406 12.49 -20.74 8.75
C SER A 406 12.35 -20.62 7.22
N GLU A 407 11.26 -20.02 6.72
CA GLU A 407 11.05 -19.77 5.29
C GLU A 407 12.01 -18.71 4.72
N TRP A 408 12.27 -17.63 5.46
CA TRP A 408 13.26 -16.62 5.05
C TRP A 408 14.64 -17.23 4.85
N ILE A 409 15.02 -18.07 5.80
CA ILE A 409 16.31 -18.73 5.81
C ILE A 409 16.41 -19.77 4.69
N THR A 410 15.36 -20.56 4.49
CA THR A 410 15.27 -21.53 3.39
C THR A 410 15.41 -20.83 2.04
N ALA A 411 14.67 -19.72 1.83
CA ALA A 411 14.74 -18.95 0.60
C ALA A 411 16.16 -18.43 0.31
N LEU A 412 16.86 -17.90 1.31
CA LEU A 412 18.25 -17.43 1.16
C LEU A 412 19.20 -18.58 0.79
N LYS A 413 19.11 -19.69 1.52
CA LYS A 413 19.99 -20.86 1.32
C LYS A 413 19.81 -21.49 -0.06
N GLU A 414 18.57 -21.59 -0.53
CA GLU A 414 18.24 -22.25 -1.78
C GLU A 414 18.45 -21.35 -3.00
N ASN A 415 18.05 -20.07 -2.91
CA ASN A 415 17.91 -19.20 -4.08
C ASN A 415 18.82 -17.95 -4.08
N TYR A 416 19.33 -17.49 -2.94
CA TYR A 416 20.00 -16.18 -2.81
C TYR A 416 21.29 -16.25 -1.98
N ARG A 417 22.23 -17.10 -2.40
CA ARG A 417 23.50 -17.36 -1.66
C ARG A 417 24.50 -16.20 -1.70
N ASP A 418 24.33 -15.27 -2.62
CA ASP A 418 25.12 -14.04 -2.75
C ASP A 418 24.70 -12.94 -1.75
N TRP A 419 23.64 -13.17 -0.97
CA TRP A 419 23.16 -12.23 0.04
C TRP A 419 23.88 -12.41 1.38
N GLU A 420 24.02 -11.32 2.12
CA GLU A 420 24.47 -11.32 3.51
C GLU A 420 23.26 -11.32 4.45
N ILE A 421 23.33 -12.08 5.55
CA ILE A 421 22.28 -12.11 6.58
C ILE A 421 22.80 -11.61 7.92
N HIS A 422 22.09 -10.64 8.50
CA HIS A 422 22.39 -10.05 9.80
C HIS A 422 21.27 -10.36 10.80
N PHE A 423 21.60 -10.90 11.97
CA PHE A 423 20.62 -11.19 13.02
C PHE A 423 21.25 -11.24 14.41
N SER A 424 20.44 -11.27 15.47
CA SER A 424 20.93 -11.46 16.86
C SER A 424 20.85 -12.93 17.29
N HIS A 425 21.74 -13.39 18.18
CA HIS A 425 21.70 -14.73 18.81
C HIS A 425 20.33 -15.08 19.44
N GLU A 426 19.56 -14.06 19.75
CA GLU A 426 18.19 -14.13 20.27
C GLU A 426 17.23 -14.90 19.35
N ILE A 427 17.51 -14.96 18.05
CA ILE A 427 16.73 -15.70 17.06
C ILE A 427 16.64 -17.22 17.35
N PHE A 428 17.58 -17.76 18.13
CA PHE A 428 17.60 -19.18 18.52
C PHE A 428 16.80 -19.47 19.79
N LYS A 429 16.13 -18.48 20.37
CA LYS A 429 15.18 -18.73 21.47
C LYS A 429 13.97 -19.49 20.96
N LEU A 430 13.36 -20.28 21.85
CA LEU A 430 12.19 -21.10 21.55
C LEU A 430 11.05 -20.31 20.90
N GLU A 431 10.88 -19.03 21.27
CA GLU A 431 9.83 -18.15 20.73
C GLU A 431 9.99 -17.78 19.25
N TYR A 432 11.17 -17.96 18.67
CA TYR A 432 11.47 -17.67 17.26
C TYR A 432 11.67 -18.94 16.42
N ALA A 433 11.63 -20.12 17.07
CA ALA A 433 11.62 -21.45 16.47
C ALA A 433 12.75 -21.76 15.47
N LEU A 434 13.88 -21.05 15.50
CA LEU A 434 15.04 -21.36 14.66
C LEU A 434 16.00 -22.33 15.35
N ASP A 435 16.28 -23.48 14.72
CA ASP A 435 17.27 -24.44 15.21
C ASP A 435 18.71 -23.93 14.99
N ARG A 436 19.55 -24.02 16.04
CA ARG A 436 20.98 -23.69 15.97
C ARG A 436 21.74 -24.58 14.99
N ASN A 437 21.26 -25.79 14.72
CA ASN A 437 21.88 -26.67 13.73
C ASN A 437 21.95 -26.04 12.33
N TRP A 438 21.07 -25.09 12.04
CA TRP A 438 21.13 -24.31 10.81
C TRP A 438 22.48 -23.63 10.60
N LEU A 439 23.15 -23.19 11.68
CA LEU A 439 24.47 -22.56 11.58
C LEU A 439 25.55 -23.50 11.00
N ASN A 440 25.33 -24.81 11.08
CA ASN A 440 26.27 -25.80 10.56
C ASN A 440 25.95 -26.19 9.11
N ASP A 441 24.80 -25.76 8.58
CA ASP A 441 24.24 -26.17 7.29
C ASP A 441 23.88 -24.94 6.40
N GLN A 442 24.53 -23.81 6.64
CA GLN A 442 24.28 -22.55 5.92
C GLN A 442 25.04 -22.41 4.58
N GLY A 443 25.98 -23.31 4.29
CA GLY A 443 26.80 -23.26 3.07
C GLY A 443 27.65 -21.99 2.99
N ASP A 444 27.72 -21.38 1.81
CA ASP A 444 28.51 -20.17 1.52
C ASP A 444 27.82 -18.85 1.92
N LEU A 445 26.67 -18.92 2.59
CA LEU A 445 25.92 -17.73 3.00
C LEU A 445 26.74 -16.92 4.03
N GLN A 446 26.90 -15.62 3.77
CA GLN A 446 27.62 -14.73 4.68
C GLN A 446 26.74 -14.32 5.85
N ILE A 447 27.18 -14.61 7.07
CA ILE A 447 26.38 -14.45 8.29
C ILE A 447 27.07 -13.52 9.27
N HIS A 448 26.31 -12.55 9.75
CA HIS A 448 26.72 -11.55 10.73
C HIS A 448 25.80 -11.65 11.95
N ILE A 449 26.36 -12.00 13.09
CA ILE A 449 25.60 -12.11 14.34
C ILE A 449 25.86 -10.89 15.22
N GLU A 450 24.83 -10.10 15.45
CA GLU A 450 24.91 -8.77 16.03
C GLU A 450 23.86 -8.59 17.13
N SER A 451 24.32 -8.35 18.37
CA SER A 451 23.42 -8.21 19.52
C SER A 451 22.47 -7.02 19.41
N ASP A 452 22.87 -6.00 18.66
CA ASP A 452 22.09 -4.77 18.43
C ASP A 452 20.83 -5.00 17.59
N LEU A 453 20.69 -6.17 16.96
CA LEU A 453 19.49 -6.56 16.18
C LEU A 453 18.40 -7.23 17.02
N HIS A 454 18.45 -7.07 18.35
CA HIS A 454 17.39 -7.46 19.25
C HIS A 454 16.84 -6.27 20.04
N LEU A 455 15.52 -6.08 19.94
CA LEU A 455 14.76 -5.11 20.72
C LEU A 455 14.27 -5.77 22.01
N ALA A 456 15.11 -5.68 23.05
CA ALA A 456 14.98 -6.38 24.32
C ALA A 456 13.95 -5.75 25.26
N VAL A 457 13.73 -4.43 25.17
CA VAL A 457 12.95 -3.67 26.15
C VAL A 457 11.64 -3.19 25.53
N SER A 458 10.52 -3.46 26.21
CA SER A 458 9.21 -2.94 25.83
C SER A 458 9.21 -1.41 25.89
N LEU A 459 8.83 -0.76 24.79
CA LEU A 459 8.65 0.70 24.72
C LEU A 459 7.27 1.13 25.26
N ARG A 460 6.43 0.17 25.63
CA ARG A 460 5.19 0.44 26.35
C ARG A 460 5.56 1.10 27.67
N SER A 461 4.95 2.24 27.99
CA SER A 461 5.09 2.84 29.33
C SER A 461 4.92 1.76 30.41
N PHE A 462 5.60 1.90 31.55
CA PHE A 462 5.47 1.01 32.73
C PHE A 462 3.99 0.71 33.10
N ARG A 463 3.07 1.60 32.73
CA ARG A 463 1.62 1.44 32.92
C ARG A 463 0.95 0.54 31.87
N ALA A 464 1.41 0.58 30.63
CA ALA A 464 0.95 -0.30 29.54
C ALA A 464 1.55 -1.72 29.63
N GLU A 465 2.68 -1.90 30.34
CA GLU A 465 3.20 -3.22 30.71
C GLU A 465 2.20 -3.97 31.61
N LYS A 466 1.68 -3.29 32.65
CA LYS A 466 0.63 -3.85 33.51
C LYS A 466 -0.66 -4.18 32.76
N LEU A 467 -1.02 -3.39 31.74
CA LEU A 467 -2.16 -3.70 30.87
C LEU A 467 -1.90 -4.99 30.06
N SER A 468 -0.68 -5.16 29.53
CA SER A 468 -0.31 -6.38 28.82
C SER A 468 -0.31 -7.60 29.73
N ALA A 469 0.23 -7.47 30.94
CA ALA A 469 0.19 -8.51 31.96
C ALA A 469 -1.26 -8.87 32.32
N PHE A 470 -2.12 -7.86 32.52
CA PHE A 470 -3.55 -8.08 32.77
C PHE A 470 -4.22 -8.90 31.65
N ILE A 471 -3.96 -8.56 30.38
CA ILE A 471 -4.48 -9.30 29.23
C ILE A 471 -3.89 -10.71 29.16
N GLY A 472 -2.60 -10.88 29.43
CA GLY A 472 -1.94 -12.18 29.51
C GLY A 472 -2.61 -13.09 30.54
N GLU A 473 -2.82 -12.60 31.76
CA GLU A 473 -3.51 -13.36 32.82
C GLU A 473 -4.96 -13.70 32.45
N ILE A 474 -5.67 -12.82 31.73
CA ILE A 474 -7.01 -13.13 31.21
C ILE A 474 -6.97 -14.28 30.20
N ILE A 475 -6.06 -14.21 29.22
CA ILE A 475 -5.92 -15.23 28.16
C ILE A 475 -5.50 -16.57 28.78
N SER A 476 -4.61 -16.54 29.76
CA SER A 476 -4.18 -17.72 30.52
C SER A 476 -5.23 -18.27 31.49
N GLY A 477 -6.38 -17.60 31.65
CA GLY A 477 -7.46 -18.05 32.55
C GLY A 477 -7.22 -17.77 34.04
N ASN A 478 -6.17 -17.03 34.38
CA ASN A 478 -5.75 -16.72 35.75
C ASN A 478 -6.53 -15.52 36.32
N SER A 479 -7.82 -15.73 36.59
CA SER A 479 -8.73 -14.67 37.04
C SER A 479 -8.29 -13.93 38.32
N LYS A 480 -7.57 -14.60 39.23
CA LYS A 480 -7.07 -14.01 40.47
C LYS A 480 -5.95 -13.00 40.20
N ASN A 481 -4.90 -13.41 39.49
CA ASN A 481 -3.80 -12.53 39.09
C ASN A 481 -4.29 -11.39 38.19
N ALA A 482 -5.20 -11.68 37.25
CA ALA A 482 -5.79 -10.63 36.42
C ALA A 482 -6.48 -9.54 37.28
N ARG A 483 -7.19 -9.92 38.36
CA ARG A 483 -7.80 -8.93 39.26
C ARG A 483 -6.74 -8.10 40.00
N GLU A 484 -5.69 -8.74 40.51
CA GLU A 484 -4.60 -8.06 41.21
C GLU A 484 -3.84 -7.08 40.29
N VAL A 485 -3.57 -7.47 39.04
CA VAL A 485 -2.93 -6.58 38.05
C VAL A 485 -3.85 -5.42 37.67
N LYS A 486 -5.17 -5.65 37.59
CA LYS A 486 -6.16 -4.60 37.28
C LYS A 486 -6.21 -3.50 38.35
N GLU A 487 -6.03 -3.83 39.62
CA GLU A 487 -6.02 -2.84 40.71
C GLU A 487 -4.90 -1.80 40.52
N HIS A 488 -3.84 -2.17 39.81
CA HIS A 488 -2.73 -1.29 39.47
C HIS A 488 -2.94 -0.52 38.14
N LEU A 489 -4.15 -0.57 37.55
CA LEU A 489 -4.54 0.11 36.31
C LEU A 489 -5.72 1.09 36.50
N PRO A 490 -5.73 1.98 37.51
CA PRO A 490 -6.91 2.79 37.85
C PRO A 490 -7.33 3.79 36.76
N ASN A 491 -6.38 4.21 35.90
CA ASN A 491 -6.59 5.22 34.87
C ASN A 491 -6.82 4.64 33.47
N TYR A 492 -6.85 3.31 33.32
CA TYR A 492 -7.15 2.66 32.04
C TYR A 492 -8.62 2.24 32.00
N PRO A 493 -9.41 2.70 31.03
CA PRO A 493 -10.80 2.29 30.88
C PRO A 493 -10.88 0.85 30.35
N VAL A 494 -10.81 -0.13 31.24
CA VAL A 494 -10.89 -1.55 30.92
C VAL A 494 -12.32 -2.06 31.12
N TYR A 495 -12.96 -2.40 30.00
CA TYR A 495 -14.30 -3.01 29.98
C TYR A 495 -14.20 -4.48 29.58
N LEU A 496 -14.88 -5.35 30.31
CA LEU A 496 -14.95 -6.78 30.03
C LEU A 496 -16.40 -7.17 29.76
N THR A 497 -16.66 -7.79 28.62
CA THR A 497 -17.98 -8.33 28.28
C THR A 497 -17.82 -9.69 27.64
N ARG A 498 -18.73 -10.62 27.96
CA ARG A 498 -18.87 -11.91 27.27
C ARG A 498 -19.87 -11.84 26.10
N ASN A 499 -20.47 -10.67 25.87
CA ASN A 499 -21.46 -10.46 24.81
C ASN A 499 -20.87 -9.58 23.71
N LEU A 500 -20.65 -10.19 22.53
CA LEU A 500 -20.09 -9.54 21.35
C LEU A 500 -20.99 -8.43 20.81
N SER A 501 -22.30 -8.61 20.80
CA SER A 501 -23.26 -7.59 20.34
C SER A 501 -23.17 -6.33 21.20
N LYS A 502 -23.11 -6.50 22.53
CA LYS A 502 -22.92 -5.39 23.47
C LYS A 502 -21.58 -4.69 23.28
N ALA A 503 -20.51 -5.44 23.01
CA ALA A 503 -19.20 -4.85 22.67
C ALA A 503 -19.30 -3.97 21.41
N LYS A 504 -19.90 -4.49 20.33
CA LYS A 504 -20.09 -3.76 19.07
C LYS A 504 -20.93 -2.50 19.23
N GLU A 505 -22.04 -2.58 19.96
CA GLU A 505 -22.93 -1.44 20.22
C GLU A 505 -22.21 -0.35 21.03
N THR A 506 -21.47 -0.76 22.07
CA THR A 506 -20.70 0.16 22.90
C THR A 506 -19.60 0.86 22.09
N LEU A 507 -18.89 0.12 21.23
CA LEU A 507 -17.88 0.70 20.33
C LEU A 507 -18.49 1.70 19.35
N ARG A 508 -19.67 1.40 18.77
CA ARG A 508 -20.40 2.35 17.91
C ARG A 508 -20.82 3.61 18.66
N HIS A 509 -21.20 3.49 19.93
CA HIS A 509 -21.56 4.63 20.76
C HIS A 509 -20.35 5.52 21.12
N TRP A 510 -19.18 4.90 21.33
CA TRP A 510 -17.93 5.63 21.60
C TRP A 510 -17.27 6.25 20.38
N ALA A 511 -17.54 5.72 19.19
CA ALA A 511 -17.16 6.33 17.92
C ALA A 511 -17.96 7.61 17.66
N ARG A 512 -17.71 8.66 18.46
CA ARG A 512 -18.19 10.01 18.18
C ARG A 512 -17.34 10.59 17.04
N GLY A 513 -17.93 10.71 15.84
CA GLY A 513 -17.29 11.42 14.72
C GLY A 513 -17.42 10.80 13.32
N LEU A 514 -18.08 9.65 13.12
CA LEU A 514 -18.20 9.02 11.79
C LEU A 514 -19.65 8.85 11.28
N ASN A 515 -20.64 9.41 11.97
CA ASN A 515 -22.06 9.30 11.62
C ASN A 515 -22.71 10.66 11.33
N GLU A 516 -22.03 11.54 10.58
CA GLU A 516 -22.70 12.65 9.87
C GLU A 516 -22.19 12.73 8.43
N LEU A 517 -22.39 11.65 7.67
CA LEU A 517 -22.56 11.69 6.22
C LEU A 517 -23.64 10.66 5.86
N ALA A 518 -24.89 11.10 5.97
CA ALA A 518 -26.05 10.50 5.32
C ALA A 518 -26.60 11.51 4.31
#